data_AF-A0A1Y5U3A4-F1
#
_entry.id   AF-A0A1Y5U3A4-F1
#
_cell.length_a   1.000
_cell.length_b   1.000
_cell.length_c   1.000
_cell.angle_alpha   90.00
_cell.angle_beta   90.00
_cell.angle_gamma   90.00
#
_symmetry.space_group_name_H-M   'P 1'
#
loop_
_entity.id
_entity.type
_entity.pdbx_description
1 polymer ?
#
loop_
_entity_poly.entity_id
_entity_poly.type
_entity_poly.pdbx_seq_one_letter_code
_entity_poly.pdbx_strand_id
1 'polypeptide(L)'
;MKTNIRWAIALLMGATIFRAQTILFLPEVQMFGGAAPDGWFGPWLSDTIIGFAVPVMLYLFWTRRSVAVWGGLVAYNAVGAFDYSQGLITQMISPMPVEMASAMTVYLGIGLFMAAQLVALGLLFRSDVIAEFKGWG
;
A
#
# COMPACT_ATOMS: atom_id res chain seq x y z
N MET A 1 -6.92 20.43 -8.94
CA MET A 1 -5.79 19.53 -9.28
C MET A 1 -5.57 19.45 -10.79
N LYS A 2 -4.31 19.39 -11.23
CA LYS A 2 -3.99 19.12 -12.66
C LYS A 2 -4.28 17.66 -13.03
N THR A 3 -4.74 17.42 -14.26
CA THR A 3 -5.11 16.07 -14.76
C THR A 3 -3.99 15.04 -14.60
N ASN A 4 -2.74 15.42 -14.88
CA ASN A 4 -1.58 14.54 -14.72
C ASN A 4 -1.33 14.14 -13.26
N ILE A 5 -1.50 15.05 -12.30
CA ILE A 5 -1.37 14.77 -10.86
C ILE A 5 -2.48 13.82 -10.40
N ARG A 6 -3.71 14.04 -10.89
CA ARG A 6 -4.84 13.16 -10.59
C ARG A 6 -4.57 11.72 -11.04
N TRP A 7 -4.08 11.55 -12.27
CA TRP A 7 -3.70 10.23 -12.78
C TRP A 7 -2.50 9.64 -12.04
N ALA A 8 -1.48 10.44 -11.72
CA ALA A 8 -0.33 9.97 -10.97
C ALA A 8 -0.75 9.37 -9.61
N ILE A 9 -1.59 10.08 -8.83
CA ILE A 9 -2.10 9.58 -7.55
C ILE A 9 -2.88 8.26 -7.77
N ALA A 10 -3.80 8.23 -8.74
CA ALA A 10 -4.61 7.04 -9.00
C ALA A 10 -3.77 5.83 -9.44
N LEU A 11 -2.76 6.03 -10.29
CA LEU A 11 -1.89 4.95 -10.75
C LEU A 11 -0.96 4.45 -9.65
N LEU A 12 -0.39 5.35 -8.85
CA LEU A 12 0.47 4.99 -7.72
C LEU A 12 -0.30 4.21 -6.65
N MET A 13 -1.50 4.68 -6.29
CA MET A 13 -2.39 3.94 -5.40
C MET A 13 -2.85 2.62 -6.04
N GLY A 14 -3.24 2.66 -7.32
CA GLY A 14 -3.74 1.50 -8.06
C GLY A 14 -2.71 0.39 -8.20
N ALA A 15 -1.43 0.72 -8.40
CA ALA A 15 -0.35 -0.26 -8.44
C ALA A 15 -0.27 -1.08 -7.14
N THR A 16 -0.66 -0.52 -6.00
CA THR A 16 -0.64 -1.24 -4.72
C THR A 16 -1.71 -2.33 -4.61
N ILE A 17 -2.64 -2.46 -5.57
CA ILE A 17 -3.61 -3.57 -5.60
C ILE A 17 -2.94 -4.94 -5.66
N PHE A 18 -1.72 -5.02 -6.20
CA PHE A 18 -0.90 -6.23 -6.22
C PHE A 18 -0.49 -6.72 -4.83
N ARG A 19 -0.85 -6.06 -3.74
CA ARG A 19 -0.72 -6.66 -2.41
C ARG A 19 -1.89 -7.58 -2.05
N ALA A 20 -3.04 -7.47 -2.73
CA ALA A 20 -4.19 -8.35 -2.50
C ALA A 20 -3.93 -9.81 -2.90
N GLN A 21 -3.01 -10.07 -3.85
CA GLN A 21 -2.61 -11.44 -4.23
C GLN A 21 -1.97 -12.22 -3.08
N THR A 22 -1.55 -11.55 -2.00
CA THR A 22 -1.06 -12.25 -0.81
C THR A 22 -2.10 -13.22 -0.25
N ILE A 23 -3.40 -12.99 -0.47
CA ILE A 23 -4.45 -13.93 -0.07
C ILE A 23 -4.25 -15.35 -0.64
N LEU A 24 -3.62 -15.48 -1.81
CA LEU A 24 -3.36 -16.78 -2.44
C LEU A 24 -2.40 -17.64 -1.61
N PHE A 25 -1.63 -17.00 -0.75
CA PHE A 25 -0.69 -17.65 0.15
C PHE A 25 -1.30 -18.06 1.50
N LEU A 26 -2.61 -17.88 1.72
CA LEU A 26 -3.30 -18.29 2.95
C LEU A 26 -2.96 -19.73 3.41
N PRO A 27 -2.88 -20.75 2.52
CA PRO A 27 -2.52 -22.11 2.92
C PRO A 27 -1.08 -22.25 3.42
N GLU A 28 -0.22 -21.30 3.08
CA GLU A 28 1.23 -21.35 3.25
C GLU A 28 1.72 -20.29 4.25
N VAL A 29 0.82 -19.54 4.94
CA VAL A 29 1.23 -18.43 5.81
C VAL A 29 2.17 -18.87 6.93
N GLN A 30 1.93 -20.07 7.48
CA GLN A 30 2.80 -20.70 8.48
C GLN A 30 4.16 -21.14 7.91
N MET A 31 4.32 -21.17 6.59
CA MET A 31 5.53 -21.65 5.90
C MET A 31 6.51 -20.52 5.55
N PHE A 32 6.10 -19.24 5.63
CA PHE A 32 6.97 -18.13 5.23
C PHE A 32 8.09 -17.77 6.21
N GLY A 33 8.10 -18.37 7.40
CA GLY A 33 8.86 -17.83 8.52
C GLY A 33 10.06 -18.65 9.01
N GLY A 34 10.43 -19.76 8.36
CA GLY A 34 11.53 -20.61 8.85
C GLY A 34 11.38 -20.98 10.33
N ALA A 35 12.34 -20.63 11.19
CA ALA A 35 12.26 -20.87 12.65
C ALA A 35 11.12 -20.10 13.37
N ALA A 36 10.50 -19.12 12.72
CA ALA A 36 9.39 -18.30 13.24
C ALA A 36 8.20 -18.33 12.25
N PRO A 37 7.48 -19.47 12.16
CA PRO A 37 6.51 -19.77 11.09
C PRO A 37 5.44 -18.69 10.87
N ASP A 38 5.05 -17.98 11.93
CA ASP A 38 3.99 -16.96 11.87
C ASP A 38 4.51 -15.52 11.66
N GLY A 39 5.83 -15.32 11.47
CA GLY A 39 6.43 -13.98 11.35
C GLY A 39 5.82 -13.13 10.24
N TRP A 40 5.33 -13.76 9.17
CA TRP A 40 4.71 -13.10 8.03
C TRP A 40 3.20 -12.93 8.14
N PHE A 41 2.54 -13.48 9.16
CA PHE A 41 1.09 -13.41 9.30
C PHE A 41 0.58 -11.96 9.35
N GLY A 42 1.28 -11.10 10.10
CA GLY A 42 0.97 -9.67 10.20
C GLY A 42 0.98 -8.99 8.83
N PRO A 43 2.14 -8.90 8.15
CA PRO A 43 2.25 -8.32 6.81
C PRO A 43 1.29 -8.93 5.79
N TRP A 44 1.09 -10.26 5.82
CA TRP A 44 0.16 -10.95 4.93
C TRP A 44 -1.30 -10.48 5.11
N LEU A 45 -1.76 -10.42 6.36
CA LEU A 45 -3.14 -10.05 6.70
C LEU A 45 -3.42 -8.60 6.32
N SER A 46 -2.51 -7.70 6.68
CA SER A 46 -2.61 -6.28 6.35
C SER A 46 -2.49 -6.04 4.85
N ASP A 47 -1.57 -6.71 4.14
CA ASP A 47 -1.49 -6.66 2.67
C ASP A 47 -2.83 -7.04 2.05
N THR A 48 -3.42 -8.16 2.47
CA THR A 48 -4.71 -8.61 1.94
C THR A 48 -5.79 -7.54 2.13
N ILE A 49 -5.95 -7.03 3.37
CA ILE A 49 -6.97 -6.03 3.71
C ILE A 49 -6.75 -4.71 2.93
N ILE A 50 -5.52 -4.20 2.93
CA ILE A 50 -5.19 -2.92 2.30
C ILE A 50 -5.31 -3.03 0.79
N GLY A 51 -4.90 -4.16 0.21
CA GLY A 51 -5.05 -4.45 -1.22
C GLY A 51 -6.50 -4.43 -1.67
N PHE A 52 -7.41 -5.08 -0.92
CA PHE A 52 -8.85 -5.04 -1.21
C PHE A 52 -9.48 -3.67 -0.96
N ALA A 53 -8.88 -2.82 -0.14
CA ALA A 53 -9.36 -1.45 0.05
C ALA A 53 -9.03 -0.53 -1.15
N VAL A 54 -8.04 -0.86 -1.99
CA VAL A 54 -7.62 -0.02 -3.14
C VAL A 54 -8.79 0.42 -4.04
N PRO A 55 -9.68 -0.47 -4.52
CA PRO A 55 -10.77 -0.06 -5.42
C PRO A 55 -11.73 0.94 -4.76
N VAL A 56 -12.00 0.77 -3.46
CA VAL A 56 -12.85 1.69 -2.69
C VAL A 56 -12.19 3.06 -2.57
N MET A 57 -10.89 3.08 -2.26
CA MET A 57 -10.14 4.33 -2.14
C MET A 57 -10.03 5.06 -3.48
N LEU A 58 -9.80 4.33 -4.57
CA LEU A 58 -9.81 4.90 -5.92
C LEU A 58 -11.18 5.44 -6.32
N TYR A 59 -12.26 4.72 -6.01
CA TYR A 59 -13.61 5.18 -6.25
C TYR A 59 -13.90 6.49 -5.50
N LEU A 60 -13.56 6.57 -4.21
CA LEU A 60 -13.73 7.78 -3.41
C LEU A 60 -12.87 8.93 -3.95
N PHE A 61 -11.60 8.66 -4.28
CA PHE A 61 -10.71 9.62 -4.91
C PHE A 61 -11.24 10.13 -6.25
N TRP A 62 -11.97 9.32 -7.02
CA TRP A 62 -12.49 9.76 -8.32
C TRP A 62 -13.81 10.53 -8.23
N THR A 63 -14.67 10.18 -7.28
CA THR A 63 -16.08 10.60 -7.28
C THR A 63 -16.43 11.62 -6.20
N ARG A 64 -15.65 11.73 -5.12
CA ARG A 64 -16.00 12.56 -3.96
C ARG A 64 -14.94 13.62 -3.68
N ARG A 65 -15.38 14.83 -3.33
CA ARG A 65 -14.52 15.97 -2.97
C ARG A 65 -14.94 16.53 -1.62
N SER A 66 -14.34 15.99 -0.57
CA SER A 66 -14.51 16.49 0.79
C SER A 66 -13.22 16.31 1.59
N VAL A 67 -13.04 17.13 2.62
CA VAL A 67 -11.89 17.03 3.53
C VAL A 67 -11.84 15.66 4.21
N ALA A 68 -13.00 15.05 4.51
CA ALA A 68 -13.07 13.71 5.07
C ALA A 68 -12.49 12.65 4.11
N VAL A 69 -12.82 12.74 2.81
CA VAL A 69 -12.27 11.82 1.79
C VAL A 69 -10.77 12.02 1.65
N TRP A 70 -10.30 13.27 1.60
CA TRP A 70 -8.86 13.55 1.59
C TRP A 70 -8.14 12.97 2.80
N GLY A 71 -8.69 13.15 4.02
CA GLY A 71 -8.14 12.57 5.24
C GLY A 71 -8.10 11.04 5.20
N GLY A 72 -9.15 10.40 4.67
CA GLY A 72 -9.18 8.95 4.46
C GLY A 72 -8.10 8.47 3.48
N LEU A 73 -7.86 9.20 2.39
CA LEU A 73 -6.81 8.88 1.42
C LEU A 73 -5.41 9.06 2.01
N VAL A 74 -5.21 10.11 2.81
CA VAL A 74 -3.95 10.35 3.54
C VAL A 74 -3.70 9.20 4.53
N ALA A 75 -4.70 8.84 5.33
CA ALA A 75 -4.60 7.75 6.29
C ALA A 75 -4.30 6.42 5.58
N TYR A 76 -5.02 6.11 4.49
CA TYR A 76 -4.80 4.91 3.69
C TYR A 76 -3.35 4.80 3.18
N ASN A 77 -2.81 5.86 2.58
CA ASN A 77 -1.44 5.84 2.04
C ASN A 77 -0.37 5.86 3.14
N ALA A 78 -0.65 6.49 4.28
CA ALA A 78 0.27 6.46 5.42
C ALA A 78 0.31 5.07 6.08
N VAL A 79 -0.85 4.47 6.31
CA VAL A 79 -0.96 3.11 6.87
C VAL A 79 -0.33 2.09 5.93
N GLY A 80 -0.59 2.15 4.63
CA GLY A 80 0.01 1.20 3.70
C GLY A 80 1.52 1.38 3.51
N ALA A 81 2.07 2.59 3.61
CA ALA A 81 3.52 2.79 3.65
C ALA A 81 4.15 2.25 4.95
N PHE A 82 3.50 2.46 6.09
CA PHE A 82 3.92 1.89 7.36
C PHE A 82 3.89 0.36 7.32
N ASP A 83 2.85 -0.22 6.74
CA ASP A 83 2.72 -1.65 6.55
C ASP A 83 3.86 -2.26 5.70
N TYR A 84 4.24 -1.61 4.59
CA TYR A 84 5.44 -2.03 3.85
C TYR A 84 6.72 -1.96 4.68
N SER A 85 6.85 -0.97 5.57
CA SER A 85 8.00 -0.92 6.49
C SER A 85 8.01 -2.11 7.47
N GLN A 86 6.84 -2.56 7.94
CA GLN A 86 6.71 -3.78 8.73
C GLN A 86 7.11 -5.02 7.91
N GLY A 87 6.74 -5.07 6.63
CA GLY A 87 7.20 -6.12 5.72
C GLY A 87 8.73 -6.15 5.56
N LEU A 88 9.39 -4.98 5.45
CA LEU A 88 10.86 -4.91 5.40
C LEU A 88 11.51 -5.42 6.69
N ILE A 89 10.99 -5.00 7.84
CA ILE A 89 11.48 -5.45 9.15
C ILE A 89 11.29 -6.97 9.29
N THR A 90 10.13 -7.48 8.86
CA THR A 90 9.83 -8.91 8.87
C THR A 90 10.82 -9.68 8.00
N GLN A 91 11.10 -9.21 6.78
CA GLN A 91 12.11 -9.83 5.91
C GLN A 91 13.53 -9.79 6.51
N MET A 92 13.87 -8.80 7.33
CA MET A 92 15.16 -8.73 8.01
C MET A 92 15.28 -9.71 9.19
N ILE A 93 14.21 -9.88 9.96
CA ILE A 93 14.20 -10.70 11.20
C ILE A 93 13.82 -12.17 10.90
N SER A 94 12.91 -12.38 9.97
CA SER A 94 12.34 -13.67 9.59
C SER A 94 12.24 -13.74 8.06
N PRO A 95 13.38 -13.86 7.35
CA PRO A 95 13.40 -13.84 5.90
C PRO A 95 12.58 -14.97 5.30
N MET A 96 11.87 -14.65 4.21
CA MET A 96 11.12 -15.65 3.45
C MET A 96 12.06 -16.73 2.87
N PRO A 97 11.66 -18.01 2.84
CA PRO A 97 12.41 -19.09 2.19
C PRO A 97 12.64 -18.81 0.71
N VAL A 98 13.81 -19.19 0.19
CA VAL A 98 14.21 -18.92 -1.20
C VAL A 98 13.33 -19.67 -2.21
N GLU A 99 12.75 -20.80 -1.78
CA GLU A 99 11.79 -21.59 -2.54
C GLU A 99 10.51 -20.81 -2.86
N MET A 100 10.15 -19.84 -2.02
CA MET A 100 8.99 -18.96 -2.23
C MET A 100 9.37 -17.72 -3.02
N ALA A 101 10.40 -17.00 -2.58
CA ALA A 101 10.88 -15.81 -3.24
C ALA A 101 12.34 -15.52 -2.87
N SER A 102 13.11 -15.03 -3.85
CA SER A 102 14.46 -14.53 -3.54
C SER A 102 14.37 -13.28 -2.65
N ALA A 103 15.33 -13.12 -1.72
CA ALA A 103 15.39 -11.94 -0.86
C ALA A 103 15.38 -10.62 -1.66
N MET A 104 16.07 -10.60 -2.81
CA MET A 104 16.07 -9.45 -3.72
C MET A 104 14.66 -9.14 -4.23
N THR A 105 13.90 -10.16 -4.65
CA THR A 105 12.51 -9.99 -5.10
C THR A 105 11.64 -9.39 -3.99
N VAL A 106 11.77 -9.89 -2.77
CA VAL A 106 10.99 -9.41 -1.62
C VAL A 106 11.33 -7.95 -1.30
N TYR A 107 12.62 -7.62 -1.14
CA TYR A 107 13.06 -6.26 -0.84
C TYR A 107 12.67 -5.26 -1.93
N LEU A 108 12.85 -5.62 -3.20
CA LEU A 108 12.48 -4.75 -4.32
C LEU A 108 10.97 -4.57 -4.43
N GLY A 109 10.19 -5.64 -4.26
CA GLY A 109 8.72 -5.58 -4.31
C GLY A 109 8.18 -4.66 -3.22
N ILE A 110 8.55 -4.93 -1.96
CA ILE A 110 8.12 -4.12 -0.81
C ILE A 110 8.60 -2.67 -0.96
N GLY A 111 9.88 -2.47 -1.29
CA GLY A 111 10.46 -1.13 -1.44
C GLY A 111 9.82 -0.29 -2.54
N LEU A 112 9.53 -0.91 -3.70
CA LEU A 112 8.87 -0.23 -4.82
C LEU A 112 7.46 0.23 -4.46
N PHE A 113 6.65 -0.63 -3.86
CA PHE A 113 5.28 -0.26 -3.49
C PHE A 113 5.23 0.70 -2.29
N MET A 114 6.18 0.60 -1.36
CA MET A 114 6.36 1.61 -0.31
C MET A 114 6.65 2.97 -0.92
N ALA A 115 7.58 3.06 -1.87
CA ALA A 115 7.88 4.30 -2.58
C ALA A 115 6.64 4.83 -3.31
N ALA A 116 5.87 3.96 -3.97
CA ALA A 116 4.63 4.35 -4.64
C ALA A 116 3.61 4.99 -3.67
N GLN A 117 3.39 4.38 -2.49
CA GLN A 117 2.50 4.94 -1.48
C GLN A 117 3.03 6.24 -0.87
N LEU A 118 4.33 6.35 -0.61
CA LEU A 118 4.94 7.59 -0.10
C LEU A 118 4.83 8.74 -1.12
N VAL A 119 5.02 8.45 -2.40
CA VAL A 119 4.85 9.46 -3.46
C VAL A 119 3.38 9.86 -3.57
N ALA A 120 2.44 8.91 -3.56
CA ALA A 120 1.01 9.21 -3.57
C ALA A 120 0.60 10.06 -2.36
N LEU A 121 1.10 9.71 -1.16
CA LEU A 121 0.91 10.47 0.07
C LEU A 121 1.43 11.90 -0.07
N GLY A 122 2.66 12.09 -0.55
CA GLY A 122 3.24 13.41 -0.79
C GLY A 122 2.43 14.24 -1.80
N LEU A 123 1.91 13.61 -2.86
CA LEU A 123 1.06 14.28 -3.84
C LEU A 123 -0.28 14.72 -3.24
N LEU A 124 -0.85 13.99 -2.28
CA LEU A 124 -2.08 14.38 -1.59
C LEU A 124 -1.92 15.68 -0.77
N PHE A 125 -0.70 16.03 -0.36
CA PHE A 125 -0.40 17.26 0.36
C PHE A 125 -0.12 18.47 -0.55
N ARG A 126 -0.17 18.31 -1.87
CA ARG A 126 -0.06 19.45 -2.78
C ARG A 126 -1.22 20.42 -2.57
N SER A 127 -0.92 21.71 -2.59
CA SER A 127 -1.92 22.77 -2.40
C SER A 127 -3.08 22.68 -3.41
N ASP A 128 -2.80 22.34 -4.66
CA ASP A 128 -3.81 22.20 -5.72
C ASP A 128 -4.71 20.96 -5.57
N VAL A 129 -4.27 19.97 -4.79
CA VAL A 129 -5.06 18.78 -4.42
C VAL A 129 -5.91 19.10 -3.20
N ILE A 130 -5.31 19.67 -2.16
CA ILE A 130 -6.02 20.06 -0.93
C ILE A 130 -7.17 21.03 -1.25
N ALA A 131 -6.94 22.03 -2.11
CA ALA A 131 -7.96 23.00 -2.51
C ALA A 131 -9.19 22.33 -3.13
N GLU A 132 -8.97 21.32 -3.99
CA GLU A 132 -10.05 20.56 -4.64
C GLU A 132 -10.89 19.78 -3.64
N PHE A 133 -10.28 19.22 -2.59
CA PHE A 133 -10.99 18.49 -1.54
C PHE A 133 -11.64 19.40 -0.47
N LYS A 134 -11.17 20.64 -0.32
CA LYS A 134 -11.80 21.64 0.55
C LYS A 134 -13.04 22.30 -0.06
N GLY A 135 -13.28 22.12 -1.36
CA GLY A 135 -14.39 22.77 -2.06
C GLY A 135 -14.17 24.27 -2.27
N TRP A 136 -12.92 24.74 -2.24
CA TRP A 136 -12.57 26.10 -2.62
C TRP A 136 -12.38 26.13 -4.15
N GLY A 137 -13.52 26.15 -4.86
CA GLY A 137 -13.60 26.40 -6.30
C GLY A 137 -14.22 27.76 -6.55
#